data_AF-A0A846QR82-F1
#
_entry.id   AF-A0A846QR82-F1
#
_cell.length_a   1.000
_cell.length_b   1.000
_cell.length_c   1.000
_cell.angle_alpha   90.00
_cell.angle_beta   90.00
_cell.angle_gamma   90.00
#
_symmetry.space_group_name_H-M   'P 1'
#
loop_
_entity.id
_entity.type
_entity.pdbx_description
1 polymer ?
#
loop_
_entity_poly.entity_id
_entity_poly.type
_entity_poly.pdbx_seq_one_letter_code
_entity_poly.pdbx_strand_id
1 'polypeptide(L)'
;MRILNIDGNYFVPEFRELGHEVLTIGPRPGDDVVIDRQLPLGRLVDILDSCGFVPDVVLWCDIGKPPGVFGFEDLPAATIAFSIDQYCNPWHVPYSGGFDLVLVAQKDYLDLFAHESLSRRARWMPLFCEPRYDTPDDAPRDIPVSFVGTVSGSINVERARFLEAFRRVHPLYVTSGRYQPIFARSRIVLNQSAAGEVNFRVFQAAACGAAVLTEDVENGLGELFRVGQDILVYPRGDATAAAVVAARALADAEGLARIAQSGRERVLTRHSSLSRARTILREADALVRAGSWLRRRAERATVRSELAKAFLSLATDAKLPLPPEHRAKYAHIGNLYMNRG
;
A
#
# COMPACT_ATOMS: atom_id res chain seq x y z
N MET A 1 20.76 11.03 -1.29
CA MET A 1 19.66 11.87 -0.75
C MET A 1 19.39 11.45 0.68
N ARG A 2 18.97 12.39 1.51
CA ARG A 2 18.48 12.21 2.88
C ARG A 2 16.96 12.10 2.85
N ILE A 3 16.43 10.91 3.17
CA ILE A 3 15.01 10.59 3.11
C ILE A 3 14.46 10.48 4.53
N LEU A 4 13.54 11.39 4.89
CA LEU A 4 12.71 11.23 6.08
C LEU A 4 11.52 10.31 5.73
N ASN A 5 11.53 9.08 6.23
CA ASN A 5 10.49 8.10 5.98
C ASN A 5 9.49 8.06 7.14
N ILE A 6 8.23 8.41 6.88
CA ILE A 6 7.16 8.47 7.86
C ILE A 6 6.24 7.26 7.71
N ASP A 7 5.95 6.60 8.84
CA ASP A 7 5.06 5.43 8.99
C ASP A 7 5.56 4.15 8.29
N GLY A 8 5.12 3.87 7.07
CA GLY A 8 5.44 2.62 6.39
C GLY A 8 6.91 2.53 5.96
N ASN A 9 7.63 1.50 6.39
CA ASN A 9 9.06 1.33 6.09
C ASN A 9 9.36 0.40 4.90
N TYR A 10 8.41 0.27 3.96
CA TYR A 10 8.43 -0.74 2.90
C TYR A 10 9.66 -0.74 2.00
N PHE A 11 10.28 0.42 1.80
CA PHE A 11 11.37 0.62 0.84
C PHE A 11 12.68 1.03 1.51
N VAL A 12 12.70 1.10 2.85
CA VAL A 12 13.87 1.55 3.62
C VAL A 12 15.10 0.67 3.36
N PRO A 13 14.99 -0.67 3.33
CA PRO A 13 16.12 -1.53 2.97
C PRO A 13 16.68 -1.19 1.57
N GLU A 14 15.81 -1.02 0.58
CA GLU A 14 16.20 -0.73 -0.82
C GLU A 14 16.85 0.64 -0.95
N PHE A 15 16.34 1.66 -0.25
CA PHE A 15 16.94 2.99 -0.25
C PHE A 15 18.35 2.97 0.35
N ARG A 16 18.52 2.28 1.49
CA ARG A 16 19.82 2.15 2.15
C ARG A 16 20.82 1.40 1.27
N GLU A 17 20.41 0.31 0.62
CA GLU A 17 21.25 -0.44 -0.32
C GLU A 17 21.64 0.37 -1.56
N LEU A 18 20.76 1.26 -2.02
CA LEU A 18 21.05 2.19 -3.12
C LEU A 18 21.91 3.39 -2.67
N GLY A 19 22.40 3.41 -1.42
CA GLY A 19 23.32 4.43 -0.91
C GLY A 19 22.66 5.70 -0.40
N HIS A 20 21.36 5.65 -0.08
CA HIS A 20 20.64 6.79 0.50
C HIS A 20 20.63 6.71 2.04
N GLU A 21 20.70 7.88 2.67
CA GLU A 21 20.54 8.03 4.11
C GLU A 21 19.05 8.11 4.42
N VAL A 22 18.58 7.30 5.37
CA VAL A 22 17.15 7.19 5.70
C VAL A 22 16.96 7.26 7.21
N LEU A 23 16.21 8.26 7.66
CA LEU A 23 15.71 8.39 9.02
C LEU A 23 14.24 7.96 9.05
N THR A 24 13.90 6.94 9.81
CA THR A 24 12.51 6.47 9.94
C THR A 24 11.83 7.01 11.19
N ILE A 25 10.61 7.52 11.02
CA ILE A 25 9.74 7.96 12.11
C ILE A 25 8.42 7.24 11.96
N GLY A 26 8.02 6.46 12.97
CA GLY A 26 6.80 5.68 12.87
C GLY A 26 6.47 4.91 14.16
N PRO A 27 5.36 4.16 14.16
CA PRO A 27 4.91 3.46 15.35
C PRO A 27 5.57 2.09 15.56
N ARG A 28 6.54 1.68 14.72
CA ARG A 28 7.12 0.34 14.79
C ARG A 28 8.33 0.35 15.74
N PRO A 29 8.52 -0.68 16.58
CA PRO A 29 9.70 -0.76 17.46
C PRO A 29 11.06 -0.72 16.76
N GLY A 30 11.11 -0.99 15.44
CA GLY A 30 12.32 -0.92 14.64
C GLY A 30 12.53 0.41 13.91
N ASP A 31 11.71 1.43 14.17
CA ASP A 31 11.93 2.77 13.63
C ASP A 31 13.02 3.51 14.40
N ASP A 32 13.81 4.34 13.70
CA ASP A 32 14.87 5.14 14.33
C ASP A 32 14.28 6.09 15.39
N VAL A 33 13.07 6.59 15.13
CA VAL A 33 12.24 7.35 16.08
C VAL A 33 10.87 6.70 16.19
N VAL A 34 10.63 6.04 17.32
CA VAL A 34 9.34 5.41 17.62
C VAL A 34 8.37 6.46 18.17
N ILE A 35 7.20 6.59 17.51
CA ILE A 35 6.11 7.45 17.95
C ILE A 35 4.87 6.64 18.32
N ASP A 36 4.38 6.83 19.54
CA ASP A 36 3.11 6.28 20.03
C ASP A 36 1.99 7.34 20.08
N ARG A 37 2.36 8.59 19.78
CA ARG A 37 1.53 9.80 19.89
C ARG A 37 1.78 10.71 18.70
N GLN A 38 0.90 11.68 18.57
CA GLN A 38 0.99 12.69 17.53
C GLN A 38 2.24 13.57 17.70
N LEU A 39 2.97 13.77 16.60
CA LEU A 39 4.22 14.51 16.52
C LEU A 39 4.03 15.81 15.73
N PRO A 40 3.96 16.98 16.39
CA PRO A 40 3.88 18.28 15.72
C PRO A 40 5.22 18.69 15.09
N LEU A 41 5.18 19.60 14.10
CA LEU A 41 6.34 20.16 13.42
C LEU A 41 7.47 20.60 14.36
N GLY A 42 7.18 21.34 15.44
CA GLY A 42 8.23 21.81 16.35
C GLY A 42 9.05 20.67 16.95
N ARG A 43 8.38 19.59 17.38
CA ARG A 43 9.05 18.39 17.90
C ARG A 43 9.74 17.60 16.80
N LEU A 44 9.17 17.57 15.60
CA LEU A 44 9.83 16.97 14.44
C LEU A 44 11.15 17.69 14.12
N VAL A 45 11.17 19.04 14.12
CA VAL A 45 12.39 19.83 13.92
C VAL A 45 13.42 19.56 15.01
N ASP A 46 13.02 19.54 16.28
CA ASP A 46 13.94 19.20 17.40
C ASP A 46 14.63 17.84 17.17
N ILE A 47 13.87 16.85 16.70
CA ILE A 47 14.38 15.51 16.40
C ILE A 47 15.37 15.56 15.24
N LEU A 48 14.98 16.19 14.13
CA LEU A 48 15.83 16.35 12.94
C LEU A 48 17.16 17.03 13.29
N ASP A 49 17.11 18.11 14.07
CA ASP A 49 18.30 18.83 14.53
C ASP A 49 19.18 17.96 15.44
N SER A 50 18.58 17.21 16.37
CA SER A 50 19.32 16.29 17.25
C SER A 50 20.03 15.17 16.49
N CYS A 51 19.49 14.76 15.34
CA CYS A 51 20.09 13.76 14.46
C CYS A 51 21.07 14.38 13.46
N GLY A 52 21.19 15.71 13.38
CA GLY A 52 21.94 16.40 12.32
C GLY A 52 21.36 16.16 10.93
N PHE A 53 20.06 15.88 10.84
CA PHE A 53 19.40 15.38 9.64
C PHE A 53 18.54 16.46 8.97
N VAL A 54 18.92 16.87 7.75
CA VAL A 54 18.12 17.78 6.93
C VAL A 54 17.57 17.01 5.73
N PRO A 55 16.25 16.74 5.65
CA PRO A 55 15.70 15.91 4.59
C PRO A 55 15.75 16.62 3.24
N ASP A 56 16.18 15.90 2.20
CA ASP A 56 15.92 16.30 0.81
C ASP A 56 14.48 15.93 0.43
N VAL A 57 13.99 14.82 1.00
CA VAL A 57 12.70 14.21 0.69
C VAL A 57 12.03 13.75 1.98
N VAL A 58 10.73 13.97 2.08
CA VAL A 58 9.83 13.34 3.05
C VAL A 58 8.97 12.33 2.29
N LEU A 59 9.02 11.07 2.70
CA LEU A 59 8.20 10.00 2.14
C LEU A 59 7.24 9.51 3.22
N TRP A 60 5.94 9.67 2.99
CA TRP A 60 4.92 9.01 3.78
C TRP A 60 4.45 7.74 3.08
N CYS A 61 4.36 6.64 3.82
CA CYS A 61 3.84 5.38 3.30
C CYS A 61 2.69 4.89 4.17
N ASP A 62 1.55 4.64 3.53
CA ASP A 62 0.33 4.19 4.18
C ASP A 62 0.52 2.85 4.93
N ILE A 63 -0.01 2.79 6.15
CA ILE A 63 -0.03 1.58 7.00
C ILE A 63 -1.46 1.22 7.47
N GLY A 64 -2.48 1.78 6.83
CA GLY A 64 -3.89 1.61 7.19
C GLY A 64 -4.26 2.26 8.53
N LYS A 65 -3.47 3.25 8.99
CA LYS A 65 -3.70 3.98 10.24
C LYS A 65 -3.66 5.49 9.98
N PRO A 66 -4.44 6.28 10.74
CA PRO A 66 -4.34 7.73 10.70
C PRO A 66 -2.92 8.24 11.00
N PRO A 67 -2.52 9.39 10.43
CA PRO A 67 -1.16 9.86 10.46
C PRO A 67 -0.75 10.34 11.84
N GLY A 68 0.45 9.94 12.28
CA GLY A 68 1.03 10.37 13.55
C GLY A 68 1.80 11.70 13.46
N VAL A 69 2.29 12.07 12.28
CA VAL A 69 3.15 13.26 12.08
C VAL A 69 2.38 14.34 11.31
N PHE A 70 2.48 15.60 11.76
CA PHE A 70 1.80 16.72 11.09
C PHE A 70 2.66 18.00 11.09
N GLY A 71 2.45 18.83 10.07
CA GLY A 71 3.25 20.03 9.82
C GLY A 71 4.50 19.76 8.97
N PHE A 72 4.74 18.50 8.57
CA PHE A 72 5.86 18.11 7.71
C PHE A 72 5.81 18.81 6.34
N GLU A 73 4.63 19.26 5.90
CA GLU A 73 4.44 19.98 4.66
C GLU A 73 5.14 21.35 4.64
N ASP A 74 5.41 21.94 5.82
CA ASP A 74 6.16 23.20 5.96
C ASP A 74 7.69 22.98 5.91
N LEU A 75 8.19 21.73 5.88
CA LEU A 75 9.62 21.45 5.73
C LEU A 75 10.12 21.85 4.32
N PRO A 76 11.35 22.37 4.19
CA PRO A 76 11.94 22.77 2.91
C PRO A 76 12.45 21.55 2.11
N ALA A 77 11.62 20.53 1.97
CA ALA A 77 11.93 19.24 1.35
C ALA A 77 10.82 18.81 0.39
N ALA A 78 11.17 18.02 -0.63
CA ALA A 78 10.16 17.42 -1.49
C ALA A 78 9.29 16.45 -0.68
N THR A 79 7.97 16.41 -0.90
CA THR A 79 7.08 15.49 -0.16
C THR A 79 6.40 14.51 -1.11
N ILE A 80 6.48 13.21 -0.79
CA ILE A 80 5.87 12.13 -1.56
C ILE A 80 4.98 11.29 -0.63
N ALA A 81 3.77 10.99 -1.07
CA ALA A 81 2.88 10.02 -0.43
C ALA A 81 2.83 8.74 -1.24
N PHE A 82 2.85 7.59 -0.58
CA PHE A 82 2.42 6.31 -1.15
C PHE A 82 1.16 5.84 -0.43
N SER A 83 0.02 6.01 -1.09
CA SER A 83 -1.31 5.74 -0.56
C SER A 83 -1.79 4.36 -1.03
N ILE A 84 -2.32 3.51 -0.14
CA ILE A 84 -2.67 2.12 -0.45
C ILE A 84 -4.16 1.81 -0.27
N ASP A 85 -4.72 2.09 0.91
CA ASP A 85 -6.05 1.61 1.32
C ASP A 85 -7.12 2.71 1.21
N GLN A 86 -7.20 3.43 0.08
CA GLN A 86 -8.10 4.59 -0.07
C GLN A 86 -9.57 4.26 0.11
N TYR A 87 -9.98 3.04 -0.28
CA TYR A 87 -11.36 2.59 -0.24
C TYR A 87 -11.96 2.53 1.17
N CYS A 88 -11.13 2.35 2.20
CA CYS A 88 -11.54 2.39 3.60
C CYS A 88 -10.94 3.57 4.37
N ASN A 89 -10.12 4.39 3.72
CA ASN A 89 -9.48 5.58 4.28
C ASN A 89 -9.70 6.81 3.37
N PRO A 90 -10.94 7.32 3.26
CA PRO A 90 -11.25 8.44 2.38
C PRO A 90 -10.51 9.73 2.75
N TRP A 91 -10.05 9.85 4.00
CA TRP A 91 -9.20 10.94 4.47
C TRP A 91 -7.88 11.06 3.70
N HIS A 92 -7.42 10.03 2.97
CA HIS A 92 -6.25 10.09 2.09
C HIS A 92 -6.37 11.19 1.03
N VAL A 93 -7.57 11.43 0.50
CA VAL A 93 -7.79 12.44 -0.55
C VAL A 93 -7.46 13.84 -0.06
N PRO A 94 -8.10 14.39 1.00
CA PRO A 94 -7.70 15.69 1.53
C PRO A 94 -6.29 15.67 2.16
N TYR A 95 -5.86 14.55 2.79
CA TYR A 95 -4.51 14.45 3.37
C TYR A 95 -3.42 14.59 2.33
N SER A 96 -3.70 14.17 1.10
CA SER A 96 -2.77 14.32 0.00
C SER A 96 -2.39 15.78 -0.29
N GLY A 97 -3.13 16.78 0.23
CA GLY A 97 -2.79 18.20 0.14
C GLY A 97 -1.38 18.56 0.59
N GLY A 98 -0.82 17.83 1.56
CA GLY A 98 0.54 18.05 2.08
C GLY A 98 1.68 17.57 1.19
N PHE A 99 1.37 16.97 0.03
CA PHE A 99 2.35 16.27 -0.81
C PHE A 99 2.59 16.97 -2.15
N ASP A 100 3.81 16.90 -2.67
CA ASP A 100 4.14 17.34 -4.04
C ASP A 100 3.77 16.26 -5.07
N LEU A 101 3.82 14.99 -4.66
CA LEU A 101 3.45 13.83 -5.45
C LEU A 101 2.73 12.80 -4.60
N VAL A 102 1.63 12.28 -5.14
CA VAL A 102 0.91 11.12 -4.60
C VAL A 102 1.08 9.95 -5.52
N LEU A 103 1.60 8.85 -4.99
CA LEU A 103 1.67 7.57 -5.63
C LEU A 103 0.49 6.74 -5.10
N VAL A 104 -0.47 6.45 -5.98
CA VAL A 104 -1.74 5.79 -5.64
C VAL A 104 -1.65 4.32 -6.02
N ALA A 105 -1.85 3.41 -5.07
CA ALA A 105 -1.77 1.97 -5.32
C ALA A 105 -2.87 1.44 -6.25
N GLN A 106 -4.10 1.93 -6.05
CA GLN A 106 -5.28 1.50 -6.79
C GLN A 106 -5.53 2.46 -7.95
N LYS A 107 -5.49 1.94 -9.17
CA LYS A 107 -5.64 2.72 -10.40
C LYS A 107 -7.01 3.41 -10.46
N ASP A 108 -8.07 2.70 -10.10
CA ASP A 108 -9.45 3.22 -10.17
C ASP A 108 -9.70 4.38 -9.20
N TYR A 109 -8.82 4.55 -8.21
CA TYR A 109 -8.89 5.61 -7.22
C TYR A 109 -8.04 6.83 -7.60
N LEU A 110 -7.28 6.77 -8.70
CA LEU A 110 -6.34 7.81 -9.10
C LEU A 110 -7.04 9.16 -9.30
N ASP A 111 -8.19 9.15 -9.97
CA ASP A 111 -8.91 10.38 -10.31
C ASP A 111 -9.49 11.10 -9.08
N LEU A 112 -9.66 10.40 -7.96
CA LEU A 112 -10.07 11.01 -6.68
C LEU A 112 -9.03 11.99 -6.14
N PHE A 113 -7.77 11.87 -6.57
CA PHE A 113 -6.68 12.76 -6.17
C PHE A 113 -6.47 13.95 -7.10
N ALA A 114 -7.26 14.06 -8.19
CA ALA A 114 -7.28 15.25 -9.02
C ALA A 114 -7.79 16.44 -8.19
N HIS A 115 -7.09 17.58 -8.29
CA HIS A 115 -7.45 18.76 -7.52
C HIS A 115 -7.10 20.02 -8.31
N GLU A 116 -8.10 20.85 -8.64
CA GLU A 116 -7.91 22.00 -9.53
C GLU A 116 -7.03 23.09 -8.92
N SER A 117 -7.07 23.26 -7.60
CA SER A 117 -6.38 24.36 -6.91
C SER A 117 -5.04 23.98 -6.28
N LEU A 118 -4.52 22.77 -6.55
CA LEU A 118 -3.22 22.31 -6.05
C LEU A 118 -2.35 21.87 -7.22
N SER A 119 -1.09 22.29 -7.24
CA SER A 119 -0.13 21.87 -8.27
C SER A 119 0.41 20.44 -8.08
N ARG A 120 -0.05 19.75 -7.04
CA ARG A 120 0.34 18.37 -6.72
C ARG A 120 -0.04 17.42 -7.86
N ARG A 121 0.88 16.50 -8.18
CA ARG A 121 0.61 15.42 -9.12
C ARG A 121 0.14 14.15 -8.40
N ALA A 122 -0.77 13.40 -9.02
CA ALA A 122 -1.06 12.02 -8.64
C ALA A 122 -0.62 11.07 -9.76
N ARG A 123 -0.06 9.91 -9.41
CA ARG A 123 0.35 8.87 -10.36
C ARG A 123 0.00 7.50 -9.82
N TRP A 124 -0.45 6.61 -10.70
CA TRP A 124 -0.61 5.21 -10.36
C TRP A 124 0.76 4.57 -10.12
N MET A 125 0.93 3.94 -8.95
CA MET A 125 2.07 3.08 -8.65
C MET A 125 1.58 1.83 -7.93
N PRO A 126 1.61 0.64 -8.56
CA PRO A 126 0.97 -0.54 -8.00
C PRO A 126 1.68 -1.05 -6.76
N LEU A 127 1.01 -1.97 -6.03
CA LEU A 127 1.66 -2.77 -5.01
C LEU A 127 2.78 -3.68 -5.58
N PHE A 128 3.42 -4.44 -4.70
CA PHE A 128 4.67 -5.12 -4.99
C PHE A 128 4.89 -6.34 -4.11
N CYS A 129 5.84 -7.18 -4.50
CA CYS A 129 6.44 -8.23 -3.67
C CYS A 129 7.74 -7.72 -3.02
N GLU A 130 8.11 -8.29 -1.88
CA GLU A 130 9.38 -8.09 -1.21
C GLU A 130 10.26 -9.33 -1.38
N PRO A 131 11.19 -9.37 -2.35
CA PRO A 131 11.94 -10.58 -2.67
C PRO A 131 12.82 -11.14 -1.54
N ARG A 132 13.15 -10.37 -0.49
CA ARG A 132 13.83 -10.90 0.70
C ARG A 132 12.95 -11.79 1.56
N TYR A 133 11.63 -11.60 1.48
CA TYR A 133 10.65 -12.32 2.28
C TYR A 133 9.77 -13.24 1.42
N ASP A 134 9.29 -12.76 0.28
CA ASP A 134 8.39 -13.46 -0.63
C ASP A 134 9.14 -14.46 -1.51
N THR A 135 9.72 -15.48 -0.88
CA THR A 135 10.55 -16.48 -1.54
C THR A 135 9.87 -17.86 -1.54
N PRO A 136 10.03 -18.65 -2.60
CA PRO A 136 9.75 -20.08 -2.51
C PRO A 136 10.73 -20.74 -1.54
N ASP A 137 10.37 -21.91 -1.03
CA ASP A 137 11.29 -22.82 -0.37
C ASP A 137 11.36 -24.15 -1.16
N ASP A 138 12.21 -25.07 -0.72
CA ASP A 138 12.37 -26.40 -1.33
C ASP A 138 11.27 -27.39 -0.92
N ALA A 139 10.24 -26.94 -0.19
CA ALA A 139 9.19 -27.83 0.27
C ALA A 139 8.32 -28.30 -0.92
N PRO A 140 7.81 -29.55 -0.89
CA PRO A 140 6.84 -29.99 -1.87
C PRO A 140 5.60 -29.08 -1.88
N ARG A 141 5.10 -28.76 -3.08
CA ARG A 141 3.85 -28.02 -3.25
C ARG A 141 2.63 -28.92 -3.07
N ASP A 142 2.39 -29.33 -1.83
CA ASP A 142 1.38 -30.30 -1.42
C ASP A 142 -0.01 -29.70 -1.13
N ILE A 143 -0.14 -28.37 -1.12
CA ILE A 143 -1.42 -27.68 -0.95
C ILE A 143 -2.01 -27.36 -2.33
N PRO A 144 -3.12 -27.99 -2.76
CA PRO A 144 -3.66 -27.74 -4.10
C PRO A 144 -4.14 -26.29 -4.28
N VAL A 145 -4.94 -25.80 -3.33
CA VAL A 145 -5.43 -24.42 -3.30
C VAL A 145 -5.40 -23.90 -1.87
N SER A 146 -4.85 -22.71 -1.66
CA SER A 146 -4.87 -22.02 -0.37
C SER A 146 -5.50 -20.64 -0.45
N PHE A 147 -6.13 -20.21 0.63
CA PHE A 147 -6.45 -18.82 0.93
C PHE A 147 -5.78 -18.42 2.25
N VAL A 148 -5.04 -17.30 2.27
CA VAL A 148 -4.43 -16.75 3.49
C VAL A 148 -4.86 -15.31 3.72
N GLY A 149 -5.74 -15.08 4.69
CA GLY A 149 -6.26 -13.75 4.99
C GLY A 149 -7.35 -13.74 6.04
N THR A 150 -7.80 -12.54 6.40
CA THR A 150 -8.91 -12.34 7.33
C THR A 150 -10.21 -12.84 6.70
N VAL A 151 -10.84 -13.86 7.29
CA VAL A 151 -12.07 -14.49 6.75
C VAL A 151 -13.32 -13.65 7.02
N SER A 152 -13.40 -12.99 8.17
CA SER A 152 -14.54 -12.16 8.59
C SER A 152 -14.06 -10.82 9.14
N GLY A 153 -14.83 -9.76 8.91
CA GLY A 153 -14.55 -8.42 9.41
C GLY A 153 -15.45 -7.38 8.77
N SER A 154 -15.40 -6.14 9.26
CA SER A 154 -16.25 -5.03 8.78
C SER A 154 -16.06 -4.69 7.30
N ILE A 155 -14.86 -4.96 6.77
CA ILE A 155 -14.55 -4.76 5.34
C ILE A 155 -14.86 -6.03 4.53
N ASN A 156 -14.54 -7.20 5.06
CA ASN A 156 -14.57 -8.47 4.33
C ASN A 156 -15.85 -9.26 4.63
N VAL A 157 -17.01 -8.64 4.39
CA VAL A 157 -18.32 -9.16 4.82
C VAL A 157 -18.75 -10.41 4.05
N GLU A 158 -18.48 -10.48 2.75
CA GLU A 158 -18.91 -11.61 1.90
C GLU A 158 -17.91 -12.78 1.86
N ARG A 159 -16.71 -12.60 2.44
CA ARG A 159 -15.61 -13.55 2.25
C ARG A 159 -15.87 -14.91 2.86
N ALA A 160 -16.46 -14.98 4.06
CA ALA A 160 -16.79 -16.26 4.69
C ALA A 160 -17.71 -17.10 3.78
N ARG A 161 -18.79 -16.47 3.29
CA ARG A 161 -19.75 -17.10 2.36
C ARG A 161 -19.07 -17.52 1.05
N PHE A 162 -18.21 -16.67 0.50
CA PHE A 162 -17.45 -16.97 -0.72
C PHE A 162 -16.55 -18.21 -0.54
N LEU A 163 -15.77 -18.28 0.54
CA LEU A 163 -14.86 -19.40 0.80
C LEU A 163 -15.63 -20.71 1.08
N GLU A 164 -16.78 -20.63 1.76
CA GLU A 164 -17.67 -21.79 1.95
C GLU A 164 -18.23 -22.30 0.62
N ALA A 165 -18.69 -21.40 -0.25
CA ALA A 165 -19.20 -21.76 -1.57
C ALA A 165 -18.12 -22.41 -2.44
N PHE A 166 -16.89 -21.88 -2.42
CA PHE A 166 -15.74 -22.50 -3.10
C PHE A 166 -15.51 -23.93 -2.62
N ARG A 167 -15.51 -24.15 -1.28
CA ARG A 167 -15.26 -25.44 -0.65
C ARG A 167 -16.27 -26.53 -0.99
N ARG A 168 -17.48 -26.16 -1.39
CA ARG A 168 -18.50 -27.12 -1.87
C ARG A 168 -18.14 -27.74 -3.21
N VAL A 169 -17.27 -27.09 -3.99
CA VAL A 169 -16.89 -27.50 -5.34
C VAL A 169 -15.45 -28.04 -5.37
N HIS A 170 -14.52 -27.44 -4.61
CA HIS A 170 -13.13 -27.86 -4.58
C HIS A 170 -12.49 -27.71 -3.19
N PRO A 171 -11.62 -28.64 -2.74
CA PRO A 171 -10.86 -28.48 -1.50
C PRO A 171 -10.09 -27.16 -1.44
N LEU A 172 -10.14 -26.49 -0.28
CA LEU A 172 -9.47 -25.21 -0.04
C LEU A 172 -8.87 -25.20 1.36
N TYR A 173 -7.56 -24.98 1.45
CA TYR A 173 -6.88 -24.70 2.71
C TYR A 173 -7.07 -23.23 3.08
N VAL A 174 -7.63 -22.93 4.25
CA VAL A 174 -7.93 -21.56 4.70
C VAL A 174 -7.19 -21.30 6.00
N THR A 175 -6.40 -20.24 6.04
CA THR A 175 -5.73 -19.78 7.28
C THR A 175 -5.53 -18.26 7.29
N SER A 176 -4.97 -17.73 8.37
CA SER A 176 -4.59 -16.33 8.52
C SER A 176 -3.19 -16.22 9.12
N GLY A 177 -2.60 -15.03 9.10
CA GLY A 177 -1.25 -14.79 9.64
C GLY A 177 -0.13 -15.01 8.62
N ARG A 178 0.94 -15.69 9.03
CA ARG A 178 2.16 -15.87 8.21
C ARG A 178 1.84 -16.66 6.95
N TYR A 179 1.95 -15.98 5.81
CA TYR A 179 1.52 -16.51 4.51
C TYR A 179 2.61 -17.23 3.73
N GLN A 180 3.87 -16.79 3.85
CA GLN A 180 4.96 -17.29 3.01
C GLN A 180 5.11 -18.82 3.10
N PRO A 181 5.09 -19.48 4.28
CA PRO A 181 5.22 -20.93 4.35
C PRO A 181 4.06 -21.68 3.68
N ILE A 182 2.89 -21.05 3.62
CA ILE A 182 1.70 -21.62 2.96
C ILE A 182 1.83 -21.42 1.45
N PHE A 183 2.16 -20.21 1.00
CA PHE A 183 2.30 -19.90 -0.42
C PHE A 183 3.44 -20.68 -1.10
N ALA A 184 4.54 -20.93 -0.39
CA ALA A 184 5.63 -21.77 -0.88
C ALA A 184 5.19 -23.22 -1.14
N ARG A 185 4.24 -23.74 -0.35
CA ARG A 185 3.64 -25.08 -0.49
C ARG A 185 2.39 -25.12 -1.38
N SER A 186 1.85 -23.98 -1.78
CA SER A 186 0.63 -23.91 -2.59
C SER A 186 0.92 -24.09 -4.07
N ARG A 187 0.09 -24.88 -4.75
CA ARG A 187 0.05 -24.92 -6.22
C ARG A 187 -0.72 -23.70 -6.76
N ILE A 188 -1.88 -23.41 -6.16
CA ILE A 188 -2.69 -22.22 -6.43
C ILE A 188 -2.92 -21.44 -5.14
N VAL A 189 -2.76 -20.11 -5.20
CA VAL A 189 -3.26 -19.20 -4.17
C VAL A 189 -4.49 -18.49 -4.69
N LEU A 190 -5.61 -18.69 -3.99
CA LEU A 190 -6.85 -17.97 -4.19
C LEU A 190 -6.74 -16.59 -3.53
N ASN A 191 -6.93 -15.54 -4.32
CA ASN A 191 -7.07 -14.17 -3.85
C ASN A 191 -8.51 -13.69 -4.08
N GLN A 192 -9.13 -13.16 -3.03
CA GLN A 192 -10.40 -12.45 -3.11
C GLN A 192 -10.20 -11.07 -2.47
N SER A 193 -10.49 -10.03 -3.23
CA SER A 193 -10.30 -8.65 -2.84
C SER A 193 -11.42 -8.17 -1.91
N ALA A 194 -11.18 -7.09 -1.19
CA ALA A 194 -12.17 -6.48 -0.30
C ALA A 194 -13.14 -5.55 -1.05
N ALA A 195 -12.61 -4.78 -1.99
CA ALA A 195 -13.25 -3.65 -2.66
C ALA A 195 -13.03 -3.61 -4.18
N GLY A 196 -12.42 -4.65 -4.77
CA GLY A 196 -12.02 -4.64 -6.19
C GLY A 196 -10.58 -4.22 -6.39
N GLU A 197 -9.80 -4.20 -5.30
CA GLU A 197 -8.42 -3.78 -5.31
C GLU A 197 -7.46 -4.89 -5.79
N VAL A 198 -6.35 -4.51 -6.41
CA VAL A 198 -5.23 -5.45 -6.65
C VAL A 198 -4.33 -5.42 -5.43
N ASN A 199 -4.62 -6.29 -4.46
CA ASN A 199 -3.94 -6.31 -3.17
C ASN A 199 -2.56 -7.01 -3.19
N PHE A 200 -1.84 -6.93 -2.05
CA PHE A 200 -0.52 -7.55 -1.87
C PHE A 200 -0.49 -9.06 -2.14
N ARG A 201 -1.59 -9.80 -1.92
CA ARG A 201 -1.59 -11.27 -2.06
C ARG A 201 -1.29 -11.71 -3.48
N VAL A 202 -1.70 -10.93 -4.48
CA VAL A 202 -1.39 -11.19 -5.89
C VAL A 202 0.12 -11.21 -6.11
N PHE A 203 0.84 -10.21 -5.59
CA PHE A 203 2.28 -10.09 -5.76
C PHE A 203 3.05 -11.10 -4.91
N GLN A 204 2.66 -11.24 -3.64
CA GLN A 204 3.30 -12.14 -2.67
C GLN A 204 3.20 -13.60 -3.10
N ALA A 205 2.01 -14.04 -3.54
CA ALA A 205 1.80 -15.42 -3.96
C ALA A 205 2.60 -15.76 -5.23
N ALA A 206 2.60 -14.86 -6.21
CA ALA A 206 3.40 -15.03 -7.42
C ALA A 206 4.90 -15.09 -7.09
N ALA A 207 5.41 -14.21 -6.22
CA ALA A 207 6.82 -14.21 -5.83
C ALA A 207 7.25 -15.48 -5.08
N CYS A 208 6.35 -16.01 -4.22
CA CYS A 208 6.50 -17.32 -3.57
C CYS A 208 6.37 -18.51 -4.53
N GLY A 209 6.12 -18.28 -5.82
CA GLY A 209 6.09 -19.29 -6.88
C GLY A 209 4.79 -20.09 -7.00
N ALA A 210 3.70 -19.63 -6.39
CA ALA A 210 2.38 -20.23 -6.61
C ALA A 210 1.71 -19.58 -7.83
N ALA A 211 0.87 -20.34 -8.54
CA ALA A 211 -0.05 -19.73 -9.50
C ALA A 211 -1.10 -18.92 -8.74
N VAL A 212 -1.38 -17.71 -9.21
CA VAL A 212 -2.39 -16.83 -8.59
C VAL A 212 -3.72 -17.01 -9.29
N LEU A 213 -4.78 -17.26 -8.52
CA LEU A 213 -6.17 -17.19 -8.98
C LEU A 213 -6.85 -16.02 -8.27
N THR A 214 -7.17 -14.97 -8.99
CA THR A 214 -7.72 -13.72 -8.42
C THR A 214 -9.01 -13.29 -9.10
N GLU A 215 -9.79 -12.43 -8.45
CA GLU A 215 -10.94 -11.79 -9.10
C GLU A 215 -10.49 -11.00 -10.33
N ASP A 216 -11.28 -11.08 -11.41
CA ASP A 216 -11.15 -10.23 -12.58
C ASP A 216 -11.68 -8.82 -12.24
N VAL A 217 -10.77 -7.84 -12.22
CA VAL A 217 -11.05 -6.46 -11.80
C VAL A 217 -10.42 -5.47 -12.77
N GLU A 218 -11.10 -4.36 -13.04
CA GLU A 218 -10.65 -3.33 -13.98
C GLU A 218 -9.38 -2.58 -13.50
N ASN A 219 -9.17 -2.52 -12.18
CA ASN A 219 -8.15 -1.78 -11.40
C ASN A 219 -6.67 -2.04 -11.75
N GLY A 220 -6.33 -1.84 -13.02
CA GLY A 220 -5.01 -2.05 -13.62
C GLY A 220 -4.59 -3.51 -13.77
N LEU A 221 -5.43 -4.51 -13.45
CA LEU A 221 -5.01 -5.92 -13.40
C LEU A 221 -4.43 -6.39 -14.75
N GLY A 222 -5.11 -6.08 -15.86
CA GLY A 222 -4.66 -6.43 -17.21
C GLY A 222 -3.44 -5.65 -17.72
N GLU A 223 -3.11 -4.52 -17.10
CA GLU A 223 -1.86 -3.78 -17.37
C GLU A 223 -0.68 -4.34 -16.58
N LEU A 224 -0.95 -4.89 -15.41
CA LEU A 224 0.07 -5.52 -14.56
C LEU A 224 0.43 -6.91 -15.06
N PHE A 225 -0.58 -7.72 -15.44
CA PHE A 225 -0.44 -9.14 -15.72
C PHE A 225 -1.13 -9.55 -17.03
N ARG A 226 -0.57 -10.53 -17.75
CA ARG A 226 -1.24 -11.18 -18.87
C ARG A 226 -2.13 -12.30 -18.32
N VAL A 227 -3.43 -12.14 -18.43
CA VAL A 227 -4.41 -13.14 -18.00
C VAL A 227 -4.21 -14.45 -18.78
N GLY A 228 -4.23 -15.57 -18.08
CA GLY A 228 -4.01 -16.92 -18.62
C GLY A 228 -2.53 -17.29 -18.84
N GLN A 229 -1.61 -16.33 -18.70
CA GLN A 229 -0.17 -16.56 -18.83
C GLN A 229 0.59 -16.29 -17.53
N ASP A 230 0.29 -15.18 -16.85
CA ASP A 230 0.97 -14.79 -15.62
C ASP A 230 0.10 -15.06 -14.37
N ILE A 231 -1.22 -14.98 -14.54
CA ILE A 231 -2.23 -15.19 -13.50
C ILE A 231 -3.48 -15.85 -14.10
N LEU A 232 -4.28 -16.47 -13.24
CA LEU A 232 -5.64 -16.92 -13.55
C LEU A 232 -6.65 -15.96 -12.93
N VAL A 233 -7.80 -15.80 -13.58
CA VAL A 233 -8.89 -14.94 -13.11
C VAL A 233 -10.22 -15.66 -13.04
N TYR A 234 -11.14 -15.13 -12.23
CA TYR A 234 -12.53 -15.55 -12.16
C TYR A 234 -13.46 -14.33 -11.98
N PRO A 235 -14.75 -14.41 -12.39
CA PRO A 235 -15.68 -13.31 -12.20
C PRO A 235 -15.82 -12.90 -10.73
N ARG A 236 -15.77 -11.60 -10.45
CA ARG A 236 -15.87 -11.05 -9.09
C ARG A 236 -17.07 -11.64 -8.33
N GLY A 237 -16.82 -12.11 -7.11
CA GLY A 237 -17.85 -12.71 -6.26
C GLY A 237 -18.33 -14.13 -6.64
N ASP A 238 -17.88 -14.71 -7.76
CA ASP A 238 -18.30 -16.04 -8.18
C ASP A 238 -17.34 -17.14 -7.69
N ALA A 239 -17.65 -17.67 -6.50
CA ALA A 239 -16.87 -18.73 -5.87
C ALA A 239 -16.91 -20.06 -6.63
N THR A 240 -18.02 -20.34 -7.34
CA THR A 240 -18.18 -21.59 -8.11
C THR A 240 -17.29 -21.54 -9.34
N ALA A 241 -17.30 -20.42 -10.06
CA ALA A 241 -16.40 -20.21 -11.20
C ALA A 241 -14.93 -20.27 -10.77
N ALA A 242 -14.57 -19.65 -9.64
CA ALA A 242 -13.22 -19.75 -9.07
C ALA A 242 -12.81 -21.21 -8.82
N ALA A 243 -13.67 -22.01 -8.21
CA ALA A 243 -13.38 -23.42 -7.93
C ALA A 243 -13.25 -24.26 -9.21
N VAL A 244 -14.06 -23.99 -10.24
CA VAL A 244 -13.96 -24.64 -11.55
C VAL A 244 -12.65 -24.28 -12.25
N VAL A 245 -12.22 -23.02 -12.22
CA VAL A 245 -10.93 -22.59 -12.77
C VAL A 245 -9.78 -23.29 -12.05
N ALA A 246 -9.82 -23.34 -10.71
CA ALA A 246 -8.81 -24.04 -9.93
C ALA A 246 -8.72 -25.53 -10.27
N ALA A 247 -9.88 -26.23 -10.34
CA ALA A 247 -9.93 -27.66 -10.68
C ALA A 247 -9.35 -27.95 -12.07
N ARG A 248 -9.72 -27.14 -13.07
CA ARG A 248 -9.20 -27.27 -14.44
C ARG A 248 -7.70 -27.03 -14.50
N ALA A 249 -7.21 -25.99 -13.83
CA ALA A 249 -5.79 -25.67 -13.82
C ALA A 249 -4.96 -26.74 -13.09
N LEU A 250 -5.49 -27.35 -12.02
CA LEU A 250 -4.81 -28.45 -11.31
C LEU A 250 -4.71 -29.74 -12.12
N ALA A 251 -5.63 -29.97 -13.06
CA ALA A 251 -5.62 -31.11 -13.97
C ALA A 251 -4.52 -31.01 -15.06
N ASP A 252 -4.06 -29.79 -15.38
CA ASP A 252 -2.91 -29.53 -16.26
C ASP A 252 -1.71 -29.06 -15.43
N ALA A 253 -0.98 -30.01 -14.86
CA ALA A 253 0.14 -29.71 -13.98
C ALA A 253 1.26 -28.90 -14.66
N GLU A 254 1.52 -29.16 -15.95
CA GLU A 254 2.57 -28.49 -16.71
C GLU A 254 2.16 -27.06 -17.08
N GLY A 255 0.92 -26.86 -17.54
CA GLY A 255 0.37 -25.54 -17.80
C GLY A 255 0.33 -24.67 -16.54
N LEU A 256 -0.09 -25.24 -15.41
CA LEU A 256 -0.09 -24.54 -14.14
C LEU A 256 1.31 -24.09 -13.71
N ALA A 257 2.31 -24.96 -13.86
CA ALA A 257 3.71 -24.65 -13.55
C ALA A 257 4.23 -23.51 -14.43
N ARG A 258 3.90 -23.51 -15.73
CA ARG A 258 4.24 -22.41 -16.65
C ARG A 258 3.64 -21.08 -16.20
N ILE A 259 2.36 -21.08 -15.79
CA ILE A 259 1.68 -19.87 -15.30
C ILE A 259 2.36 -19.34 -14.03
N ALA A 260 2.60 -20.21 -13.06
CA ALA A 260 3.26 -19.84 -11.81
C ALA A 260 4.65 -19.23 -12.05
N GLN A 261 5.45 -19.86 -12.91
CA GLN A 261 6.78 -19.38 -13.26
C GLN A 261 6.73 -18.01 -13.96
N SER A 262 5.85 -17.84 -14.95
CA SER A 262 5.70 -16.57 -15.67
C SER A 262 5.22 -15.44 -14.74
N GLY A 263 4.25 -15.73 -13.86
CA GLY A 263 3.79 -14.79 -12.83
C GLY A 263 4.91 -14.37 -11.88
N ARG A 264 5.71 -15.33 -11.42
CA ARG A 264 6.88 -15.08 -10.55
C ARG A 264 7.91 -14.19 -11.22
N GLU A 265 8.34 -14.53 -12.43
CA GLU A 265 9.30 -13.74 -13.20
C GLU A 265 8.83 -12.30 -13.39
N ARG A 266 7.55 -12.12 -13.72
CA ARG A 266 6.94 -10.80 -13.89
C ARG A 266 6.98 -9.97 -12.61
N VAL A 267 6.59 -10.50 -11.46
CA VAL A 267 6.58 -9.71 -10.21
C VAL A 267 7.98 -9.37 -9.75
N LEU A 268 8.94 -10.30 -9.86
CA LEU A 268 10.33 -10.05 -9.46
C LEU A 268 11.00 -8.98 -10.35
N THR A 269 10.70 -9.00 -11.65
CA THR A 269 11.31 -8.06 -12.61
C THR A 269 10.65 -6.69 -12.62
N ARG A 270 9.32 -6.60 -12.50
CA ARG A 270 8.57 -5.34 -12.70
C ARG A 270 7.88 -4.81 -11.45
N HIS A 271 7.57 -5.66 -10.48
CA HIS A 271 6.73 -5.32 -9.33
C HIS A 271 7.35 -5.77 -7.99
N SER A 272 8.67 -5.61 -7.85
CA SER A 272 9.38 -5.77 -6.58
C SER A 272 9.47 -4.45 -5.80
N SER A 273 9.69 -4.53 -4.50
CA SER A 273 10.03 -3.39 -3.63
C SER A 273 11.16 -2.55 -4.23
N LEU A 274 12.21 -3.20 -4.73
CA LEU A 274 13.33 -2.53 -5.42
C LEU A 274 12.89 -1.75 -6.67
N SER A 275 11.97 -2.31 -7.48
CA SER A 275 11.41 -1.61 -8.65
C SER A 275 10.62 -0.36 -8.22
N ARG A 276 9.88 -0.44 -7.11
CA ARG A 276 9.14 0.70 -6.55
C ARG A 276 10.07 1.75 -5.95
N ALA A 277 11.05 1.34 -5.16
CA ALA A 277 12.07 2.21 -4.60
C ALA A 277 12.77 3.03 -5.71
N ARG A 278 13.19 2.37 -6.81
CA ARG A 278 13.79 3.06 -7.96
C ARG A 278 12.85 4.05 -8.64
N THR A 279 11.54 3.77 -8.68
CA THR A 279 10.54 4.71 -9.19
C THR A 279 10.41 5.92 -8.28
N ILE A 280 10.28 5.71 -6.96
CA ILE A 280 10.20 6.77 -5.96
C ILE A 280 11.43 7.67 -6.01
N LEU A 281 12.64 7.10 -6.04
CA LEU A 281 13.88 7.88 -6.10
C LEU A 281 13.96 8.76 -7.35
N ARG A 282 13.49 8.26 -8.50
CA ARG A 282 13.47 9.01 -9.76
C ARG A 282 12.53 10.22 -9.69
N GLU A 283 11.35 10.03 -9.11
CA GLU A 283 10.39 11.12 -8.90
C GLU A 283 10.90 12.12 -7.87
N ALA A 284 11.48 11.63 -6.78
CA ALA A 284 12.07 12.45 -5.73
C ALA A 284 13.16 13.36 -6.26
N ASP A 285 14.10 12.81 -7.04
CA ASP A 285 15.18 13.55 -7.69
C ASP A 285 14.65 14.64 -8.64
N ALA A 286 13.57 14.36 -9.39
CA ALA A 286 12.91 15.37 -10.21
C ALA A 286 12.25 16.49 -9.39
N LEU A 287 11.59 16.14 -8.28
CA LEU A 287 10.94 17.11 -7.38
C LEU A 287 11.95 18.01 -6.66
N VAL A 288 13.05 17.43 -6.16
CA VAL A 288 14.15 18.15 -5.50
C VAL A 288 14.76 19.16 -6.46
N ARG A 289 15.13 18.75 -7.68
CA ARG A 289 15.66 19.68 -8.70
C ARG A 289 14.68 20.80 -9.06
N ALA A 290 13.39 20.50 -9.07
CA ALA A 290 12.36 21.47 -9.40
C ALA A 290 11.98 22.38 -8.22
N GLY A 291 12.60 22.23 -7.05
CA GLY A 291 12.26 23.00 -5.85
C GLY A 291 10.78 22.91 -5.48
N SER A 292 10.17 21.72 -5.60
CA SER A 292 8.71 21.54 -5.46
C SER A 292 8.14 22.10 -4.16
N TRP A 293 8.89 22.04 -3.07
CA TRP A 293 8.50 22.59 -1.77
C TRP A 293 8.22 24.11 -1.80
N LEU A 294 8.86 24.87 -2.70
CA LEU A 294 8.58 26.31 -2.88
C LEU A 294 7.17 26.54 -3.43
N ARG A 295 6.72 25.68 -4.36
CA ARG A 295 5.35 25.73 -4.89
C ARG A 295 4.34 25.35 -3.82
N ARG A 296 4.58 24.26 -3.09
CA ARG A 296 3.74 23.86 -1.95
C ARG A 296 3.64 24.98 -0.90
N ARG A 297 4.75 25.68 -0.63
CA ARG A 297 4.77 26.85 0.26
C ARG A 297 4.00 28.05 -0.29
N ALA A 298 4.02 28.29 -1.60
CA ALA A 298 3.21 29.33 -2.22
C ALA A 298 1.70 29.00 -2.15
N GLU A 299 1.36 27.72 -2.20
CA GLU A 299 -0.01 27.19 -2.09
C GLU A 299 -0.45 26.91 -0.65
N ARG A 300 0.29 27.42 0.35
CA ARG A 300 0.14 27.04 1.76
C ARG A 300 -1.29 27.16 2.29
N ALA A 301 -2.03 28.19 1.91
CA ALA A 301 -3.43 28.35 2.34
C ALA A 301 -4.32 27.18 1.88
N THR A 302 -4.20 26.79 0.60
CA THR A 302 -4.93 25.65 0.03
C THR A 302 -4.46 24.32 0.64
N VAL A 303 -3.14 24.13 0.75
CA VAL A 303 -2.56 22.94 1.39
C VAL A 303 -3.09 22.77 2.81
N ARG A 304 -3.11 23.86 3.61
CA ARG A 304 -3.61 23.82 4.98
C ARG A 304 -5.10 23.56 5.05
N SER A 305 -5.89 24.12 4.13
CA SER A 305 -7.33 23.85 4.02
C SER A 305 -7.61 22.37 3.76
N GLU A 306 -6.88 21.74 2.84
CA GLU A 306 -7.02 20.31 2.57
C GLU A 306 -6.59 19.45 3.77
N LEU A 307 -5.45 19.77 4.40
CA LEU A 307 -5.04 19.06 5.61
C LEU A 307 -6.04 19.22 6.76
N ALA A 308 -6.67 20.40 6.91
CA ALA A 308 -7.75 20.60 7.86
C ALA A 308 -8.93 19.65 7.59
N LYS A 309 -9.37 19.54 6.33
CA LYS A 309 -10.44 18.60 5.93
C LYS A 309 -10.08 17.17 6.28
N ALA A 310 -8.82 16.76 6.07
CA ALA A 310 -8.35 15.42 6.41
C ALA A 310 -8.47 15.13 7.91
N PHE A 311 -7.94 16.03 8.75
CA PHE A 311 -7.99 15.84 10.21
C PHE A 311 -9.42 15.95 10.77
N LEU A 312 -10.26 16.83 10.22
CA LEU A 312 -11.67 16.92 10.62
C LEU A 312 -12.46 15.68 10.18
N SER A 313 -12.17 15.11 9.01
CA SER A 313 -12.73 13.81 8.58
C SER A 313 -12.33 12.70 9.55
N LEU A 314 -11.06 12.60 9.94
CA LEU A 314 -10.60 11.64 10.95
C LEU A 314 -11.30 11.82 12.31
N ALA A 315 -11.59 13.06 12.70
CA ALA A 315 -12.29 13.35 13.94
C ALA A 315 -13.77 12.91 13.90
N THR A 316 -14.43 13.08 12.76
CA THR A 316 -15.90 13.00 12.66
C THR A 316 -16.42 11.72 12.00
N ASP A 317 -15.62 11.00 11.23
CA ASP A 317 -16.07 9.79 10.54
C ASP A 317 -16.36 8.66 11.55
N ALA A 318 -17.64 8.38 11.77
CA ALA A 318 -18.09 7.35 12.70
C ALA A 318 -17.74 5.92 12.28
N LYS A 319 -17.39 5.69 11.00
CA LYS A 319 -17.01 4.37 10.49
C LYS A 319 -15.57 4.00 10.85
N LEU A 320 -14.71 4.98 11.14
CA LEU A 320 -13.35 4.73 11.59
C LEU A 320 -13.34 4.27 13.05
N PRO A 321 -12.69 3.14 13.39
CA PRO A 321 -12.62 2.63 14.76
C PRO A 321 -11.60 3.40 15.60
N LEU A 322 -11.83 4.71 15.78
CA LEU A 322 -10.94 5.60 16.53
C LEU A 322 -11.50 5.93 17.92
N PRO A 323 -10.67 5.80 18.99
CA PRO A 323 -11.06 6.21 20.33
C PRO A 323 -11.46 7.69 20.41
N PRO A 324 -12.36 8.07 21.34
CA PRO A 324 -12.77 9.46 21.53
C PRO A 324 -11.60 10.42 21.75
N GLU A 325 -10.57 10.01 22.50
CA GLU A 325 -9.39 10.85 22.72
C GLU A 325 -8.59 11.11 21.44
N HIS A 326 -8.56 10.17 20.50
CA HIS A 326 -7.91 10.36 19.20
C HIS A 326 -8.74 11.31 18.31
N ARG A 327 -10.06 11.18 18.34
CA ARG A 327 -10.96 12.09 17.61
C ARG A 327 -10.83 13.53 18.08
N ALA A 328 -10.81 13.75 19.40
CA ALA A 328 -10.64 15.08 19.99
C ALA A 328 -9.30 15.72 19.56
N LYS A 329 -8.24 14.93 19.51
CA LYS A 329 -6.93 15.39 19.03
C LYS A 329 -6.95 15.77 17.55
N TYR A 330 -7.53 14.95 16.68
CA TYR A 330 -7.65 15.30 15.26
C TYR A 330 -8.55 16.51 15.02
N ALA A 331 -9.60 16.70 15.82
CA ALA A 331 -10.41 17.92 15.78
C ALA A 331 -9.57 19.15 16.14
N HIS A 332 -8.75 19.05 17.20
CA HIS A 332 -7.83 20.12 17.59
C HIS A 332 -6.84 20.44 16.47
N ILE A 333 -6.21 19.43 15.87
CA ILE A 333 -5.29 19.62 14.74
C ILE A 333 -6.03 20.28 13.56
N GLY A 334 -7.18 19.76 13.14
CA GLY A 334 -7.96 20.34 12.05
C GLY A 334 -8.25 21.83 12.26
N ASN A 335 -8.63 22.22 13.48
CA ASN A 335 -8.85 23.62 13.84
C ASN A 335 -7.56 24.47 13.81
N LEU A 336 -6.41 23.91 14.20
CA LEU A 336 -5.11 24.59 14.06
C LEU A 336 -4.76 24.86 12.59
N TYR A 337 -5.15 23.97 11.69
CA TYR A 337 -4.95 24.16 10.25
C TYR A 337 -5.85 25.25 9.68
N MET A 338 -7.10 25.33 10.13
CA MET A 338 -8.05 26.40 9.76
C MET A 338 -7.63 27.79 10.27
N ASN A 339 -7.17 27.89 11.52
CA ASN A 339 -7.00 29.18 12.21
C ASN A 339 -5.65 29.88 11.96
N ARG A 340 -4.70 29.23 11.29
CA ARG A 340 -3.37 29.80 10.96
C ARG A 340 -3.21 30.06 9.45
N GLY A 341 -4.31 30.43 8.80
CA GLY A 341 -4.39 30.74 7.37
C GLY A 341 -3.74 32.06 7.00
#